data_AF-A0A512E2R9-F1
#
_entry.id   AF-A0A512E2R9-F1
#
_cell.length_a   1.000
_cell.length_b   1.000
_cell.length_c   1.000
_cell.angle_alpha   90.00
_cell.angle_beta   90.00
_cell.angle_gamma   90.00
#
_symmetry.space_group_name_H-M   'P 1'
#
loop_
_entity.id
_entity.type
_entity.pdbx_description
1 polymer ?
#
loop_
_entity_poly.entity_id
_entity_poly.type
_entity_poly.pdbx_seq_one_letter_code
_entity_poly.pdbx_strand_id
1 'polypeptide(L)' 'MHMFPPGSDGHHTEATKAVWDRRPEFEARMRSFDATIEDLVAAAASGKKPQLQSEFKRVGQECSGCHDGFRQKK' A
#
# COMPACT_ATOMS: atom_id res chain seq x y z
N MET A 1 -9.64 -4.73 -8.33
CA MET A 1 -9.30 -5.64 -7.23
C MET A 1 -9.15 -7.11 -7.70
N HIS A 2 -8.48 -7.36 -8.82
CA HIS A 2 -8.38 -8.73 -9.38
C HIS A 2 -7.10 -9.48 -8.99
N MET A 3 -6.13 -8.80 -8.37
CA MET A 3 -4.80 -9.37 -8.06
C MET A 3 -4.76 -10.27 -6.81
N PHE A 4 -5.80 -10.22 -5.95
CA PHE A 4 -5.91 -11.05 -4.75
C PHE A 4 -7.23 -11.84 -4.75
N PRO A 5 -7.42 -12.79 -5.69
CA PRO A 5 -8.62 -13.63 -5.71
C PRO A 5 -8.68 -14.56 -4.48
N PRO A 6 -9.87 -15.06 -4.10
CA PRO A 6 -9.98 -16.08 -3.05
C PRO A 6 -9.12 -17.30 -3.34
N GLY A 7 -8.43 -17.84 -2.33
CA GLY A 7 -7.59 -19.03 -2.45
C GLY A 7 -6.22 -18.81 -3.10
N SER A 8 -5.82 -17.56 -3.37
CA SER A 8 -4.45 -17.25 -3.82
C SER A 8 -3.46 -17.02 -2.67
N ASP A 9 -3.68 -17.70 -1.54
CA ASP A 9 -2.84 -17.74 -0.34
C ASP A 9 -1.89 -18.96 -0.30
N GLY A 10 -1.78 -19.67 -1.42
CA GLY A 10 -0.97 -20.88 -1.56
C GLY A 10 0.54 -20.66 -1.66
N HIS A 11 1.27 -21.70 -2.10
CA HIS A 11 2.72 -21.66 -2.22
C HIS A 11 3.17 -20.62 -3.27
N HIS A 12 4.26 -19.90 -2.98
CA HIS A 12 4.84 -18.80 -3.79
C HIS A 12 4.17 -17.41 -3.68
N THR A 13 3.56 -17.10 -2.53
CA THR A 13 3.11 -15.74 -2.19
C THR A 13 3.68 -15.26 -0.86
N GLU A 14 3.86 -13.95 -0.74
CA GLU A 14 4.15 -13.28 0.54
C GLU A 14 2.89 -12.63 1.14
N ALA A 15 1.73 -12.77 0.51
CA ALA A 15 0.47 -12.34 1.12
C ALA A 15 0.20 -13.20 2.36
N THR A 16 -0.13 -12.56 3.48
CA THR A 16 -0.64 -13.28 4.65
C THR A 16 -2.13 -13.57 4.48
N LYS A 17 -2.64 -14.56 5.21
CA LYS A 17 -4.08 -14.87 5.24
C LYS A 17 -4.96 -13.65 5.59
N ALA A 18 -4.38 -12.67 6.29
CA ALA A 18 -5.05 -11.43 6.65
C ALA A 18 -5.58 -10.64 5.45
N VAL A 19 -5.00 -10.79 4.25
CA VAL A 19 -5.52 -10.14 3.03
C VAL A 19 -6.97 -10.53 2.77
N TRP A 20 -7.34 -11.76 3.07
CA TRP A 20 -8.70 -12.28 2.89
C TRP A 20 -9.53 -12.15 4.17
N ASP A 21 -8.94 -12.44 5.34
CA ASP A 21 -9.68 -12.36 6.63
C ASP A 21 -10.06 -10.93 7.01
N ARG A 22 -9.22 -9.94 6.64
CA ARG A 22 -9.43 -8.52 6.88
C ARG A 22 -9.56 -7.75 5.57
N ARG A 23 -10.30 -8.33 4.61
CA ARG A 23 -10.44 -7.80 3.25
C ARG A 23 -10.84 -6.31 3.18
N PRO A 24 -11.83 -5.83 3.96
CA PRO A 24 -12.19 -4.40 3.94
C PRO A 24 -11.05 -3.48 4.38
N GLU A 25 -10.25 -3.90 5.36
CA GLU A 25 -9.07 -3.16 5.83
C GLU A 25 -7.99 -3.12 4.74
N PHE A 26 -7.70 -4.26 4.13
CA PHE A 26 -6.75 -4.35 3.01
C PHE A 26 -7.15 -3.44 1.84
N GLU A 27 -8.43 -3.46 1.47
CA GLU A 27 -8.99 -2.60 0.43
C GLU A 27 -8.90 -1.11 0.78
N ALA A 28 -9.15 -0.75 2.03
CA ALA A 28 -9.00 0.62 2.49
C ALA A 28 -7.55 1.10 2.40
N ARG A 29 -6.58 0.26 2.76
CA ARG A 29 -5.15 0.58 2.63
C ARG A 29 -4.74 0.79 1.18
N MET A 30 -5.21 -0.05 0.25
CA MET A 30 -4.90 0.16 -1.18
C MET A 30 -5.51 1.45 -1.71
N ARG A 31 -6.73 1.80 -1.33
CA ARG A 31 -7.30 3.12 -1.68
C ARG A 31 -6.52 4.28 -1.09
N SER A 32 -6.05 4.17 0.17
CA SER A 32 -5.20 5.17 0.81
C SER A 32 -3.87 5.35 0.08
N PHE A 33 -3.27 4.24 -0.33
CA PHE A 33 -2.04 4.23 -1.13
C PHE A 33 -2.26 4.94 -2.48
N ASP A 34 -3.31 4.60 -3.22
CA ASP A 34 -3.61 5.24 -4.52
C ASP A 34 -3.75 6.77 -4.37
N ALA A 35 -4.52 7.22 -3.38
CA ALA A 35 -4.68 8.65 -3.08
C ALA A 35 -3.35 9.34 -2.69
N THR A 36 -2.51 8.65 -1.91
CA THR A 36 -1.20 9.20 -1.50
C THR A 36 -0.23 9.28 -2.69
N ILE A 37 -0.34 8.37 -3.65
CA ILE A 37 0.42 8.43 -4.91
C ILE A 37 -0.03 9.63 -5.75
N GLU A 38 -1.33 9.91 -5.83
CA GLU A 38 -1.83 11.11 -6.51
C GLU A 38 -1.26 12.40 -5.88
N ASP A 39 -1.24 12.48 -4.55
CA ASP A 39 -0.62 13.59 -3.81
C ASP A 39 0.89 13.72 -4.13
N LEU A 40 1.61 12.59 -4.17
CA LEU A 40 3.04 12.56 -4.51
C LEU A 40 3.29 13.06 -5.94
N VAL A 41 2.46 12.66 -6.91
CA VAL A 41 2.55 13.12 -8.30
C VAL A 41 2.31 14.63 -8.38
N ALA A 42 1.32 15.15 -7.67
CA ALA A 42 1.06 16.59 -7.60
C ALA A 42 2.24 17.36 -6.96
N ALA A 43 2.84 16.81 -5.89
CA ALA A 43 4.02 17.38 -5.26
C ALA A 43 5.26 17.34 -6.17
N ALA A 44 5.43 16.29 -6.97
CA ALA A 44 6.51 16.20 -7.95
C ALA A 44 6.36 17.30 -9.03
N ALA A 45 5.15 17.56 -9.49
CA ALA A 45 4.87 18.61 -10.47
C ALA A 45 5.12 20.03 -9.94
N SER A 46 5.10 20.25 -8.62
CA SER A 46 5.32 21.57 -8.02
C SER A 46 6.78 22.04 -8.01
N GLY A 47 7.73 21.12 -8.23
CA GLY A 47 9.19 21.39 -8.17
C GLY A 47 9.72 21.69 -6.75
N LYS A 48 8.87 21.63 -5.72
CA LYS A 48 9.24 21.95 -4.34
C LYS A 48 9.81 20.73 -3.62
N LYS A 49 11.14 20.61 -3.57
CA LYS A 49 11.84 19.49 -2.93
C LYS A 49 11.34 19.14 -1.51
N PRO A 50 11.06 20.10 -0.59
CA PRO A 50 10.54 19.75 0.73
C PRO A 50 9.14 19.10 0.69
N GLN A 51 8.28 19.57 -0.21
CA GLN A 51 6.94 19.00 -0.39
C GLN A 51 7.04 17.58 -0.96
N LEU A 52 7.90 17.39 -1.98
CA LEU A 52 8.16 16.07 -2.54
C LEU A 52 8.69 15.08 -1.48
N GLN A 53 9.61 15.52 -0.61
CA GLN A 53 10.13 14.70 0.48
C GLN A 53 9.04 14.31 1.50
N SER A 54 8.15 15.26 1.84
CA SER A 54 7.02 15.01 2.73
C SER A 54 6.09 13.95 2.15
N GLU A 55 5.66 14.11 0.90
CA GLU A 55 4.77 13.15 0.24
C GLU A 55 5.42 11.79 0.02
N PHE A 56 6.72 11.76 -0.31
CA PHE A 56 7.44 10.50 -0.44
C PHE A 56 7.47 9.72 0.88
N LYS A 57 7.65 10.43 2.01
CA LYS A 57 7.57 9.81 3.34
C LYS A 57 6.17 9.26 3.63
N ARG A 58 5.10 9.96 3.23
CA ARG A 58 3.72 9.48 3.38
C ARG A 58 3.49 8.19 2.59
N VAL A 59 3.96 8.11 1.34
CA VAL A 59 3.90 6.87 0.55
C VAL A 59 4.63 5.74 1.26
N GLY A 60 5.82 6.00 1.80
CA GLY A 60 6.57 5.00 2.58
C GLY A 60 5.81 4.47 3.80
N GLN A 61 5.02 5.32 4.46
CA GLN A 61 4.17 4.93 5.59
C GLN A 61 3.00 4.04 5.16
N GLU A 62 2.41 4.28 3.97
CA GLU A 62 1.40 3.38 3.40
C GLU A 62 2.01 2.00 3.06
N CYS A 63 3.23 1.97 2.52
CA CYS A 63 3.96 0.73 2.28
C CYS A 63 4.15 -0.07 3.58
N SER A 64 4.70 0.55 4.63
CA SER A 64 4.94 -0.14 5.90
C SER A 64 3.63 -0.54 6.58
N GLY A 65 2.63 0.35 6.59
CA GLY A 65 1.34 0.09 7.23
C GLY A 65 0.58 -1.08 6.60
N CYS A 66 0.72 -1.29 5.29
CA CYS A 66 0.20 -2.49 4.64
C CYS A 66 1.07 -3.73 4.94
N HIS A 67 2.38 -3.63 4.76
CA HIS A 67 3.28 -4.77 4.94
C HIS A 67 3.28 -5.34 6.36
N ASP A 68 3.12 -4.52 7.39
CA ASP A 68 3.09 -4.95 8.80
C ASP A 68 1.99 -5.98 9.10
N GLY A 69 0.86 -5.89 8.39
CA GLY A 69 -0.31 -6.75 8.61
C GLY A 69 -0.59 -7.76 7.49
N PHE A 70 -0.19 -7.45 6.26
CA PHE A 70 -0.66 -8.15 5.06
C PHE A 70 0.46 -8.83 4.26
N ARG A 71 1.73 -8.61 4.62
CA ARG A 71 2.90 -9.25 3.98
C ARG A 71 3.67 -10.09 5.01
N GLN A 72 4.17 -11.25 4.58
CA GLN A 72 5.05 -12.09 5.40
C GLN A 72 6.30 -11.30 5.79
N LYS A 73 6.67 -11.36 7.07
CA LYS A 73 7.95 -10.81 7.54
C LYS A 73 9.10 -11.67 7.01
N LYS A 74 10.22 -11.01 6.71
CA LYS A 74 11.49 -11.66 6.35
C LYS A 74 12.47 -11.55 7.49
#